data_AF-A0A5C5GDS8-F1
#
_entry.id   AF-A0A5C5GDS8-F1
#
_cell.length_a   1.000
_cell.length_b   1.000
_cell.length_c   1.000
_cell.angle_alpha   90.00
_cell.angle_beta   90.00
_cell.angle_gamma   90.00
#
_symmetry.space_group_name_H-M   'P 1'
#
loop_
_entity.id
_entity.type
_entity.pdbx_description
1 polymer ?
#
loop_
_entity_poly.entity_id
_entity_poly.type
_entity_poly.pdbx_seq_one_letter_code
_entity_poly.pdbx_strand_id
1 'polypeptide(L)'
;METKIATCCYCGTRAALVLDRGRHELSCAGCGAPLHDMKRLKATPERREVHHKPVPGGHDRKEMPKKRKQKKSFKRRAVSGLFDLIEDIFD
;
A
#
# COMPACT_ATOMS: atom_id res chain seq x y z
N MET A 1 6.41 -25.10 5.39
CA MET A 1 6.96 -24.45 4.19
C MET A 1 6.69 -22.97 4.35
N GLU A 2 7.73 -22.16 4.46
CA GLU A 2 7.58 -20.72 4.60
C GLU A 2 7.84 -20.08 3.23
N THR A 3 6.81 -19.47 2.66
CA THR A 3 6.87 -18.77 1.38
C THR A 3 7.04 -17.28 1.67
N LYS A 4 8.12 -16.67 1.18
CA LYS A 4 8.38 -15.24 1.34
C LYS A 4 8.32 -14.56 -0.02
N ILE A 5 7.64 -13.42 -0.09
CA ILE A 5 7.62 -12.60 -1.30
C ILE A 5 8.77 -11.60 -1.19
N ALA A 6 9.69 -11.63 -2.16
CA ALA A 6 10.81 -10.72 -2.22
C ALA A 6 10.93 -10.09 -3.62
N THR A 7 11.61 -8.96 -3.68
CA THR A 7 12.03 -8.31 -4.93
C THR A 7 13.55 -8.36 -5.00
N CYS A 8 14.11 -8.79 -6.13
CA CYS A 8 15.54 -8.80 -6.33
C CYS A 8 16.08 -7.38 -6.51
N CYS A 9 17.06 -6.98 -5.69
CA CYS A 9 17.71 -5.66 -5.81
C CYS A 9 18.53 -5.50 -7.09
N TYR A 10 18.95 -6.61 -7.72
CA TYR A 10 19.74 -6.57 -8.96
C TYR A 10 18.86 -6.39 -10.20
N CYS A 11 17.88 -7.27 -10.40
CA CYS A 11 17.08 -7.29 -11.64
C CYS A 11 15.64 -6.79 -11.46
N GLY A 12 15.24 -6.38 -10.25
CA GLY A 12 13.90 -5.87 -9.96
C GLY A 12 12.78 -6.92 -10.00
N THR A 13 13.11 -8.20 -10.24
CA THR A 13 12.11 -9.26 -10.35
C THR A 13 11.46 -9.53 -9.00
N ARG A 14 10.12 -9.53 -8.97
CA ARG A 14 9.32 -9.87 -7.79
C ARG A 14 8.85 -11.32 -7.88
N ALA A 15 9.20 -12.14 -6.90
CA ALA A 15 8.85 -13.55 -6.89
C ALA A 15 8.49 -14.04 -5.48
N ALA A 16 7.64 -15.05 -5.41
CA ALA A 16 7.42 -15.84 -4.21
C ALA A 16 8.53 -16.90 -4.13
N LEU A 17 9.39 -16.79 -3.14
CA LEU A 17 10.51 -17.69 -2.92
C LEU A 17 10.17 -18.62 -1.77
N VAL A 18 10.28 -19.92 -2.02
CA VAL A 18 10.06 -20.96 -1.01
C VAL A 18 11.42 -21.34 -0.43
N LEU A 19 11.57 -21.18 0.88
CA LEU A 19 12.78 -21.65 1.55
C LEU A 19 12.70 -23.17 1.71
N ASP A 20 13.59 -23.88 1.03
CA ASP A 20 13.74 -25.33 1.17
C ASP A 20 14.68 -25.66 2.34
N ARG A 21 14.41 -26.75 3.07
CA ARG A 21 15.14 -27.10 4.29
C ARG A 21 16.64 -27.38 4.07
N GLY A 22 17.05 -27.68 2.84
CA GLY A 22 18.44 -27.95 2.49
C GLY A 22 19.27 -26.73 2.09
N ARG A 23 18.67 -25.54 1.95
CA ARG A 23 19.37 -24.32 1.53
C ARG A 23 19.18 -23.23 2.57
N HIS A 24 20.30 -22.72 3.10
CA HIS A 24 20.28 -21.61 4.06
C HIS A 24 20.11 -20.23 3.38
N GLU A 25 20.13 -20.17 2.05
CA GLU A 25 19.98 -18.94 1.27
C GLU A 25 18.94 -19.05 0.17
N LEU A 26 18.28 -17.93 -0.13
CA LEU A 26 17.35 -17.77 -1.25
C LEU A 26 18.13 -17.16 -2.43
N SER A 27 17.87 -17.61 -3.65
CA SER A 27 18.47 -17.05 -4.88
C SER A 27 17.39 -16.58 -5.84
N CYS A 28 17.64 -15.48 -6.55
CA CYS A 28 16.72 -14.98 -7.56
C CYS A 28 16.68 -15.91 -8.78
N ALA A 29 15.48 -16.34 -9.20
CA ALA A 29 15.33 -17.19 -10.39
C ALA A 29 15.69 -16.50 -11.72
N GLY A 30 15.63 -15.16 -11.79
CA GLY A 30 15.91 -14.41 -13.02
C GLY A 30 17.38 -14.11 -13.26
N CYS A 31 18.14 -13.79 -12.22
CA CYS A 31 19.57 -13.40 -12.34
C CYS A 31 20.53 -14.24 -11.47
N GLY A 32 20.03 -15.18 -10.67
CA GLY A 32 20.85 -16.01 -9.79
C GLY A 32 21.38 -15.31 -8.54
N ALA A 33 21.16 -13.99 -8.38
CA ALA A 33 21.70 -13.25 -7.25
C ALA A 33 21.20 -13.80 -5.90
N PRO A 34 22.09 -13.99 -4.91
CA PRO A 34 21.70 -14.39 -3.55
C PRO A 34 20.91 -13.27 -2.85
N LEU A 35 19.86 -13.65 -2.13
CA LEU A 35 18.88 -12.77 -1.47
C LEU A 35 18.97 -12.90 0.05
N HIS A 36 20.11 -12.49 0.61
CA HIS A 36 20.36 -12.46 2.06
C HIS A 36 19.69 -11.26 2.74
N ASP A 37 19.74 -10.08 2.12
CA ASP A 37 19.18 -8.85 2.67
C ASP A 37 17.86 -8.45 1.99
N MET A 38 16.75 -9.00 2.51
CA MET A 38 15.41 -8.67 2.02
C MET A 38 14.83 -7.45 2.74
N LYS A 39 14.63 -6.36 2.01
CA LYS A 39 13.86 -5.20 2.52
C LYS A 39 12.39 -5.60 2.69
N ARG A 40 11.84 -5.38 3.88
CA ARG A 40 10.41 -5.63 4.15
C ARG A 40 9.57 -4.74 3.24
N LEU A 41 8.76 -5.36 2.38
CA LEU A 41 7.79 -4.64 1.56
C LEU A 41 6.66 -4.12 2.46
N LYS A 42 6.23 -2.88 2.22
CA LYS A 42 5.06 -2.33 2.89
C LYS A 42 3.86 -3.21 2.53
N ALA A 43 3.10 -3.63 3.54
CA ALA A 43 1.81 -4.27 3.29
C ALA A 43 0.96 -3.27 2.50
N THR A 44 0.49 -3.66 1.33
CA THR A 44 -0.56 -2.89 0.66
C THR A 44 -1.75 -2.89 1.61
N PRO A 45 -2.32 -1.72 1.94
CA PRO A 45 -3.52 -1.68 2.76
C PRO A 45 -4.54 -2.59 2.09
N GLU A 46 -5.10 -3.53 2.86
CA GLU A 46 -6.20 -4.36 2.40
C GLU A 46 -7.19 -3.43 1.71
N ARG A 47 -7.46 -3.69 0.43
CA ARG A 47 -8.48 -2.94 -0.28
C ARG A 47 -9.77 -3.25 0.46
N ARG A 48 -10.14 -2.36 1.39
CA ARG A 48 -11.38 -2.47 2.17
C ARG A 48 -12.45 -2.82 1.17
N GLU A 49 -12.99 -4.02 1.29
CA GLU A 49 -14.15 -4.39 0.50
C GLU A 49 -15.18 -3.30 0.79
N VAL A 50 -15.52 -2.54 -0.24
CA VAL A 50 -16.56 -1.54 -0.13
C VAL A 50 -17.82 -2.36 0.05
N HIS A 51 -18.20 -2.61 1.31
CA HIS A 51 -19.48 -3.18 1.63
C HIS A 51 -20.53 -2.20 1.12
N HIS A 52 -21.01 -2.45 -0.09
CA HIS A 52 -22.23 -1.86 -0.60
C HIS A 52 -23.33 -2.36 0.32
N LYS A 53 -23.65 -1.56 1.34
CA LYS A 53 -24.85 -1.81 2.15
C LYS A 53 -26.02 -1.87 1.17
N PRO A 54 -26.81 -2.95 1.15
CA PRO A 54 -28.01 -2.97 0.34
C PRO A 54 -28.88 -1.79 0.79
N VAL A 55 -29.23 -0.92 -0.15
CA VAL A 55 -30.21 0.13 0.06
C VAL A 55 -31.55 -0.57 0.33
N PRO A 56 -32.17 -0.39 1.52
CA PRO A 56 -33.49 -0.95 1.78
C PRO A 56 -34.47 -0.36 0.77
N GLY A 57 -35.30 -1.22 0.16
CA GLY A 57 -36.35 -0.85 -0.77
C GLY A 57 -37.19 0.30 -0.22
N GLY A 58 -37.43 1.30 -1.07
CA GLY A 58 -38.02 2.55 -0.66
C GLY A 58 -39.47 2.41 -0.20
N HIS A 59 -39.84 3.20 0.81
CA HIS A 59 -41.09 3.94 0.89
C HIS A 59 -40.83 5.21 1.72
N ASP A 60 -41.45 6.31 1.27
CA ASP A 60 -41.53 7.64 1.89
C ASP A 60 -40.26 8.51 1.90
N ARG A 61 -40.12 9.33 0.85
CA ARG A 61 -39.19 10.48 0.81
C ARG A 61 -39.57 11.49 1.91
N LYS A 62 -38.96 11.36 3.08
CA LYS A 62 -38.83 12.48 4.01
C LYS A 62 -37.56 13.24 3.62
N GLU A 63 -37.73 14.47 3.13
CA GLU A 63 -36.63 15.32 2.69
C GLU A 63 -35.63 15.55 3.83
N MET A 64 -34.49 14.86 3.79
CA MET A 64 -33.39 15.12 4.72
C MET A 64 -32.70 16.44 4.32
N PRO A 65 -32.38 17.33 5.28
CA PRO A 65 -31.67 18.56 4.99
C PRO A 65 -30.29 18.24 4.41
N LYS A 66 -30.02 18.74 3.19
CA LYS A 66 -28.75 18.53 2.48
C LYS A 66 -27.60 19.07 3.33
N LYS A 67 -26.77 18.17 3.87
CA LYS A 67 -25.53 18.54 4.56
C LYS A 67 -24.66 19.34 3.59
N ARG A 68 -24.45 20.62 3.90
CA ARG A 68 -23.58 21.52 3.14
C ARG A 68 -22.17 20.91 3.09
N LYS A 69 -21.65 20.70 1.88
CA LYS A 69 -20.28 20.25 1.64
C LYS A 69 -19.32 21.21 2.34
N GLN A 70 -18.65 20.77 3.40
CA GLN A 70 -17.56 21.54 3.97
C GLN A 70 -16.47 21.66 2.89
N LYS A 71 -16.30 22.87 2.34
CA LYS A 71 -15.21 23.17 1.42
C LYS A 71 -13.92 22.91 2.16
N LYS A 72 -13.11 21.97 1.65
CA LYS A 72 -11.76 21.70 2.18
C LYS A 72 -11.01 23.03 2.21
N SER A 73 -10.81 23.55 3.41
CA SER A 73 -10.06 24.77 3.66
C SER A 73 -8.72 24.69 2.96
N PHE A 74 -8.41 25.69 2.13
CA PHE A 74 -7.18 25.87 1.36
C PHE A 74 -5.91 25.67 2.22
N LYS A 75 -6.03 25.84 3.55
CA LYS A 75 -4.98 25.59 4.55
C LYS A 75 -4.42 24.16 4.52
N ARG A 76 -5.21 23.15 4.14
CA ARG A 76 -4.70 21.77 4.00
C ARG A 76 -3.77 21.58 2.79
N ARG A 77 -3.85 22.46 1.77
CA ARG A 77 -2.92 22.42 0.62
C ARG A 77 -1.61 23.12 0.94
N ALA A 78 -1.63 24.24 1.67
CA ALA A 78 -0.41 24.99 2.01
C ALA A 78 0.51 24.22 2.97
N VAL A 79 -0.07 23.51 3.95
CA VAL A 79 0.73 22.69 4.88
C VAL A 79 1.40 21.52 4.16
N SER A 80 0.72 20.89 3.20
CA SER A 80 1.33 19.80 2.42
C SER A 80 2.53 20.23 1.59
N GLY A 81 2.53 21.45 1.06
CA GLY A 81 3.67 21.97 0.28
C GLY A 81 4.87 22.40 1.14
N LEU A 82 4.63 22.83 2.39
CA LEU A 82 5.72 23.23 3.29
C LEU A 82 6.46 22.01 3.88
N PHE A 83 5.76 20.91 4.14
CA PHE A 83 6.40 19.67 4.61
C PHE A 83 7.29 19.03 3.55
N ASP A 84 6.89 19.07 2.27
CA ASP A 84 7.65 18.50 1.15
C ASP A 84 8.99 19.22 0.93
N LEU A 85 9.02 20.56 1.09
CA LEU A 85 10.25 21.36 0.99
C LEU A 85 11.16 21.21 2.22
N ILE A 86 10.59 20.91 3.40
CA ILE A 86 11.36 20.66 4.61
C ILE A 86 12.03 19.28 4.55
N GLU A 87 11.39 18.25 3.98
CA GLU A 87 12.05 16.95 3.78
C GLU A 87 13.19 17.00 2.75
N ASP A 88 13.16 17.92 1.78
CA ASP A 88 14.22 18.08 0.77
C ASP A 88 15.40 18.93 1.27
N ILE A 89 15.24 19.70 2.37
CA ILE A 89 16.29 20.57 2.94
C ILE A 89 17.04 19.95 4.12
N PHE A 90 16.51 18.86 4.67
CA PHE A 90 17.11 18.09 5.78
C PHE A 90 17.69 16.74 5.29
N ASP A 91 18.31 16.73 4.09
CA ASP A 91 19.39 15.79 3.71
C ASP A 91 20.74 16.53 3.75
#